data_AF-A0A085N7X8-F1
#
_entry.id   AF-A0A085N7X8-F1
#
_cell.length_a   1.000
_cell.length_b   1.000
_cell.length_c   1.000
_cell.angle_alpha   90.00
_cell.angle_beta   90.00
_cell.angle_gamma   90.00
#
_symmetry.space_group_name_H-M   'P 1'
#
loop_
_entity.id
_entity.type
_entity.pdbx_description
1 polymer ?
#
loop_
_entity_poly.entity_id
_entity_poly.type
_entity_poly.pdbx_seq_one_letter_code
_entity_poly.pdbx_strand_id
1 'polypeptide(L)'
;MPPQPVTHVIFDLDGLLLDTEVQYTEAHNRLLKKYGKQLSWDVKSKMMGRTQNEAYQILINEMELPMTVEQVKTEMDGYLEELFPRSSLMPGAHRLITHFYNTSVPMALCSGSNKRFYELKTKRHKRTFDLLQHCVFVPSDPDVTRGKPDPQCFQVCSQRFSPSPKCPSAVLVFEDSPNGVEAALRAGMQVAMVPDCRINRHTAVALMKNLFAMLTWHQRLVPLGSAVIAVLSFAFFIGAGAARQEIADQHLQRHKIEDFEIPESAIIQLPYAVFPEPNCEYSVHAGGPSGPEVSVASIGDLLYHKWKCHTATKSQKLYCIAVHNCSVGNDRLTYTIIDSNGCTTEPSIVPEITYTGDLEAGLLSHAFSLGFQPPTLAFKCKIKLLIKENGVCSRTTCPDRSKSWF
;
A
#
# COMPACT_ATOMS: atom_id res chain seq x y z
N MET A 1 8.33 3.08 -0.10
CA MET A 1 9.72 3.50 0.17
C MET A 1 10.30 2.49 1.15
N PRO A 2 11.61 2.19 1.10
CA PRO A 2 12.24 1.36 2.13
C PRO A 2 12.13 2.05 3.50
N PRO A 3 11.92 1.31 4.60
CA PRO A 3 11.85 1.87 5.94
C PRO A 3 13.10 2.71 6.24
N GLN A 4 12.89 3.90 6.79
CA GLN A 4 13.97 4.78 7.26
C GLN A 4 14.04 4.75 8.79
N PRO A 5 15.19 5.04 9.41
CA PRO A 5 15.30 5.15 10.86
C PRO A 5 14.29 6.16 11.44
N VAL A 6 13.65 5.80 12.55
CA VAL A 6 12.68 6.63 13.28
C VAL A 6 13.12 6.88 14.71
N THR A 7 12.62 7.96 15.30
CA THR A 7 12.97 8.42 16.65
C THR A 7 11.75 8.69 17.51
N HIS A 8 10.59 8.94 16.91
CA HIS A 8 9.34 9.29 17.60
C HIS A 8 8.19 8.46 17.05
N VAL A 9 7.19 8.20 17.89
CA VAL A 9 6.03 7.40 17.52
C VAL A 9 4.72 8.13 17.81
N ILE A 10 3.81 8.16 16.85
CA ILE A 10 2.44 8.64 17.06
C ILE A 10 1.48 7.48 16.82
N PHE A 11 0.58 7.25 17.76
CA PHE A 11 -0.46 6.23 17.64
C PHE A 11 -1.81 6.88 17.33
N ASP A 12 -2.59 6.25 16.44
CA ASP A 12 -4.06 6.37 16.52
C ASP A 12 -4.60 5.62 17.76
N LEU A 13 -5.90 5.74 18.05
CA LEU A 13 -6.55 5.10 19.20
C LEU A 13 -7.52 4.00 18.77
N ASP A 14 -8.48 4.36 17.93
CA ASP A 14 -9.70 3.60 17.69
C ASP A 14 -9.44 2.56 16.61
N GLY A 15 -9.65 1.27 16.88
CA GLY A 15 -9.28 0.20 15.94
C GLY A 15 -7.80 -0.15 15.93
N LEU A 16 -6.93 0.70 16.50
CA LEU A 16 -5.48 0.45 16.59
C LEU A 16 -5.00 0.05 17.99
N LEU A 17 -5.19 0.91 19.00
CA LEU A 17 -4.77 0.63 20.37
C LEU A 17 -5.90 0.03 21.19
N LEU A 18 -7.14 0.40 20.88
CA LEU A 18 -8.35 -0.14 21.50
C LEU A 18 -9.26 -0.76 20.47
N ASP A 19 -9.83 -1.92 20.82
CA ASP A 19 -10.88 -2.58 20.04
C ASP A 19 -12.22 -1.90 20.29
N THR A 20 -12.40 -0.72 19.67
CA THR A 20 -13.62 0.09 19.78
C THR A 20 -14.66 -0.25 18.71
N GLU A 21 -14.25 -0.98 17.67
CA GLU A 21 -15.11 -1.43 16.58
C GLU A 21 -16.24 -2.36 17.05
N VAL A 22 -15.99 -3.15 18.10
CA VAL A 22 -17.02 -3.96 18.75
C VAL A 22 -18.11 -3.08 19.37
N GLN A 23 -17.73 -2.00 20.07
CA GLN A 23 -18.69 -1.09 20.69
C GLN A 23 -19.46 -0.28 19.65
N TYR A 24 -18.81 0.20 18.60
CA TYR A 24 -19.50 0.86 17.50
C TYR A 24 -20.50 -0.08 16.82
N THR A 25 -20.11 -1.33 16.53
CA THR A 25 -21.01 -2.30 15.89
C THR A 25 -22.24 -2.60 16.75
N GLU A 26 -22.04 -2.77 18.07
CA GLU A 26 -23.13 -2.97 19.03
C GLU A 26 -24.06 -1.75 19.09
N ALA A 27 -23.51 -0.53 19.19
CA ALA A 27 -24.30 0.70 19.23
C ALA A 27 -25.16 0.88 17.96
N HIS A 28 -24.58 0.64 16.77
CA HIS A 28 -25.33 0.68 15.52
C HIS A 28 -26.45 -0.36 15.49
N ASN A 29 -26.19 -1.59 15.95
CA ASN A 29 -27.22 -2.63 16.00
C ASN A 29 -28.35 -2.29 16.99
N ARG A 30 -28.05 -1.64 18.11
CA ARG A 30 -29.09 -1.15 19.04
C ARG A 30 -29.99 -0.10 18.39
N LEU A 31 -29.40 0.84 17.66
CA LEU A 31 -30.12 1.84 16.88
C LEU A 31 -31.01 1.17 15.82
N LEU A 32 -30.42 0.30 14.99
CA LEU A 32 -31.09 -0.35 13.87
C LEU A 32 -32.20 -1.32 14.30
N LYS A 33 -32.08 -1.93 15.48
CA LYS A 33 -33.11 -2.82 16.05
C LYS A 33 -34.45 -2.12 16.23
N LYS A 34 -34.47 -0.80 16.50
CA LYS A 34 -35.73 -0.01 16.56
C LYS A 34 -36.51 -0.04 15.25
N TYR A 35 -35.81 -0.25 14.14
CA TYR A 35 -36.36 -0.30 12.79
C TYR A 35 -36.42 -1.74 12.24
N GLY A 36 -36.18 -2.76 13.08
CA GLY A 36 -36.14 -4.15 12.64
C GLY A 36 -34.97 -4.48 11.71
N LYS A 37 -33.90 -3.68 11.70
CA LYS A 37 -32.73 -3.84 10.83
C LYS A 37 -31.48 -4.26 11.62
N GLN A 38 -30.46 -4.76 10.93
CA GLN A 38 -29.16 -5.13 11.50
C GLN A 38 -28.04 -4.59 10.60
N LEU A 39 -26.91 -4.16 11.20
CA LEU A 39 -25.77 -3.65 10.46
C LEU A 39 -25.09 -4.79 9.68
N SER A 40 -25.12 -4.71 8.35
CA SER A 40 -24.39 -5.63 7.49
C SER A 40 -22.93 -5.20 7.33
N TRP A 41 -22.07 -6.15 6.95
CA TRP A 41 -20.68 -5.86 6.64
C TRP A 41 -20.54 -4.90 5.45
N ASP A 42 -21.40 -5.01 4.44
CA ASP A 42 -21.35 -4.16 3.25
C ASP A 42 -21.55 -2.68 3.62
N VAL A 43 -22.55 -2.39 4.45
CA VAL A 43 -22.82 -1.03 4.93
C VAL A 43 -21.68 -0.56 5.84
N LYS A 44 -21.22 -1.42 6.76
CA LYS A 44 -20.09 -1.09 7.63
C LYS A 44 -18.83 -0.75 6.82
N SER A 45 -18.48 -1.53 5.81
CA SER A 45 -17.31 -1.31 4.96
C SER A 45 -17.39 0.03 4.19
N LYS A 46 -18.60 0.44 3.79
CA LYS A 46 -18.87 1.77 3.20
C LYS A 46 -18.79 2.90 4.22
N MET A 47 -18.83 2.65 5.52
CA MET A 47 -18.68 3.68 6.55
C MET A 47 -17.23 3.86 6.99
N MET A 48 -16.40 2.83 6.88
CA MET A 48 -15.01 2.84 7.33
C MET A 48 -14.19 3.90 6.59
N GLY A 49 -13.25 4.54 7.32
CA GLY A 49 -12.37 5.56 6.77
C GLY A 49 -13.12 6.82 6.30
N ARG A 50 -14.20 7.21 6.97
CA ARG A 50 -14.95 8.44 6.70
C ARG A 50 -15.12 9.25 7.97
N THR A 51 -15.46 10.52 7.82
CA THR A 51 -15.86 11.33 8.99
C THR A 51 -17.14 10.76 9.58
N GLN A 52 -17.38 11.04 10.87
CA GLN A 52 -18.56 10.53 11.57
C GLN A 52 -19.88 10.94 10.86
N ASN A 53 -19.97 12.18 10.39
CA ASN A 53 -21.16 12.67 9.70
C ASN A 53 -21.39 11.95 8.36
N GLU A 54 -20.34 11.74 7.56
CA GLU A 54 -20.43 10.97 6.32
C GLU A 54 -20.82 9.51 6.58
N ALA A 55 -20.24 8.89 7.60
CA ALA A 55 -20.57 7.51 7.99
C ALA A 55 -22.05 7.39 8.41
N TYR A 56 -22.57 8.32 9.22
CA TYR A 56 -23.98 8.34 9.60
C TYR A 56 -24.90 8.64 8.43
N GLN A 57 -24.50 9.52 7.50
CA GLN A 57 -25.27 9.76 6.29
C GLN A 57 -25.38 8.48 5.43
N ILE A 58 -24.29 7.72 5.30
CA ILE A 58 -24.28 6.43 4.60
C ILE A 58 -25.18 5.42 5.32
N LEU A 59 -25.09 5.34 6.65
CA LEU A 59 -25.96 4.47 7.44
C LEU A 59 -27.44 4.80 7.20
N ILE A 60 -27.81 6.07 7.24
CA ILE A 60 -29.19 6.54 7.00
C ILE A 60 -29.65 6.15 5.61
N ASN A 61 -28.82 6.38 4.58
CA ASN A 61 -29.18 6.12 3.19
C ASN A 61 -29.29 4.62 2.90
N GLU A 62 -28.29 3.83 3.29
CA GLU A 62 -28.22 2.39 2.99
C GLU A 62 -29.22 1.57 3.82
N MET A 63 -29.51 2.03 5.04
CA MET A 63 -30.49 1.38 5.92
C MET A 63 -31.87 2.04 5.85
N GLU A 64 -32.07 3.03 4.97
CA GLU A 64 -33.34 3.77 4.76
C GLU A 64 -33.98 4.23 6.09
N LEU A 65 -33.18 4.89 6.95
CA LEU A 65 -33.64 5.30 8.27
C LEU A 65 -34.40 6.63 8.20
N PRO A 66 -35.55 6.78 8.88
CA PRO A 66 -36.29 8.04 8.95
C PRO A 66 -35.68 8.97 10.03
N MET A 67 -34.37 9.20 9.96
CA MET A 67 -33.62 10.02 10.94
C MET A 67 -32.68 10.99 10.23
N THR A 68 -32.38 12.12 10.88
CA THR A 68 -31.27 13.00 10.47
C THR A 68 -29.94 12.53 11.07
N VAL A 69 -28.82 13.01 10.53
CA VAL A 69 -27.47 12.72 11.04
C VAL A 69 -27.33 13.14 12.51
N GLU A 70 -27.93 14.26 12.89
CA GLU A 70 -27.92 14.78 14.26
C GLU A 70 -28.67 13.85 15.22
N GLN A 71 -29.84 13.35 14.80
CA GLN A 71 -30.61 12.40 15.60
C GLN A 71 -29.85 11.09 15.80
N VAL A 72 -29.25 10.56 14.73
CA VAL A 72 -28.39 9.37 14.81
C VAL A 72 -27.22 9.62 15.75
N LYS A 73 -26.55 10.77 15.65
CA LYS A 73 -25.43 11.14 16.51
C LYS A 73 -25.82 11.18 17.98
N THR A 74 -26.91 11.86 18.32
CA THR A 74 -27.39 11.96 19.71
C THR A 74 -27.71 10.59 20.30
N GLU A 75 -28.39 9.71 19.55
CA GLU A 75 -28.69 8.37 20.03
C GLU A 75 -27.42 7.50 20.16
N MET A 76 -26.54 7.55 19.15
CA MET A 76 -25.28 6.80 19.15
C MET A 76 -24.40 7.22 20.33
N ASP A 77 -24.27 8.52 20.61
CA ASP A 77 -23.48 9.02 21.75
C ASP A 77 -23.99 8.41 23.07
N GLY A 78 -25.31 8.33 23.28
CA GLY A 78 -25.90 7.70 24.47
C GLY A 78 -25.54 6.22 24.61
N TYR A 79 -25.58 5.44 23.52
CA TYR A 79 -25.14 4.04 23.55
C TYR A 79 -23.64 3.89 23.77
N LEU A 80 -22.84 4.73 23.13
CA LEU A 80 -21.38 4.66 23.20
C LEU A 80 -20.85 5.05 24.58
N GLU A 81 -21.50 5.97 25.29
CA GLU A 81 -21.17 6.29 26.68
C GLU A 81 -21.28 5.08 27.62
N GLU A 82 -22.29 4.23 27.43
CA GLU A 82 -22.47 2.99 28.19
C GLU A 82 -21.42 1.93 27.80
N LEU A 83 -21.06 1.87 26.51
CA LEU A 83 -20.28 0.78 25.93
C LEU A 83 -18.77 1.01 26.01
N PHE A 84 -18.28 2.24 25.83
CA PHE A 84 -16.83 2.54 25.79
C PHE A 84 -16.05 2.18 27.06
N PRO A 85 -16.60 2.22 28.29
CA PRO A 85 -15.90 1.68 29.46
C PRO A 85 -15.47 0.21 29.30
N ARG A 86 -16.10 -0.54 28.38
CA ARG A 86 -15.83 -1.95 28.08
C ARG A 86 -14.79 -2.15 26.97
N SER A 87 -14.24 -1.09 26.38
CA SER A 87 -13.20 -1.20 25.34
C SER A 87 -11.96 -1.92 25.87
N SER A 88 -11.42 -2.83 25.07
CA SER A 88 -10.25 -3.65 25.41
C SER A 88 -9.05 -3.20 24.57
N LEU A 89 -7.84 -3.43 25.07
CA LEU A 89 -6.63 -3.18 24.30
C LEU A 89 -6.56 -4.14 23.11
N MET A 90 -6.12 -3.62 21.97
CA MET A 90 -5.79 -4.45 20.82
C MET A 90 -4.61 -5.38 21.13
N PRO A 91 -4.55 -6.57 20.52
CA PRO A 91 -3.43 -7.51 20.74
C PRO A 91 -2.08 -6.85 20.47
N GLY A 92 -1.19 -6.90 21.47
CA GLY A 92 0.16 -6.33 21.37
C GLY A 92 0.28 -4.83 21.67
N ALA A 93 -0.82 -4.08 21.81
CA ALA A 93 -0.79 -2.65 22.08
C ALA A 93 -0.01 -2.31 23.36
N HIS A 94 -0.34 -2.96 24.48
CA HIS A 94 0.39 -2.77 25.75
C HIS A 94 1.87 -3.11 25.62
N ARG A 95 2.19 -4.26 25.01
CA ARG A 95 3.57 -4.72 24.83
C ARG A 95 4.39 -3.72 24.01
N LEU A 96 3.82 -3.19 22.92
CA LEU A 96 4.50 -2.24 22.04
C LEU A 96 4.75 -0.90 22.74
N ILE A 97 3.72 -0.36 23.41
CA ILE A 97 3.82 0.87 24.19
C ILE A 97 4.88 0.75 25.30
N THR A 98 4.83 -0.34 26.07
CA THR A 98 5.83 -0.59 27.13
C THR A 98 7.23 -0.78 26.59
N HIS A 99 7.37 -1.41 25.41
CA HIS A 99 8.67 -1.54 24.76
C HIS A 99 9.25 -0.17 24.41
N PHE A 100 8.50 0.68 23.70
CA PHE A 100 8.97 2.03 23.34
C PHE A 100 9.30 2.89 24.56
N TYR A 101 8.48 2.81 25.61
CA TYR A 101 8.77 3.48 26.87
C TYR A 101 10.08 3.01 27.50
N ASN A 102 10.30 1.69 27.60
CA ASN A 102 11.52 1.12 28.18
C ASN A 102 12.78 1.40 27.35
N THR A 103 12.63 1.63 26.04
CA THR A 103 13.71 2.03 25.14
C THR A 103 13.82 3.55 24.97
N SER A 104 13.11 4.33 25.79
CA SER A 104 13.13 5.80 25.78
C SER A 104 12.77 6.44 24.43
N VAL A 105 11.88 5.81 23.66
CA VAL A 105 11.34 6.37 22.41
C VAL A 105 10.14 7.25 22.76
N PRO A 106 10.16 8.57 22.47
CA PRO A 106 9.02 9.44 22.71
C PRO A 106 7.80 9.01 21.91
N MET A 107 6.65 8.93 22.58
CA MET A 107 5.41 8.47 21.99
C MET A 107 4.22 9.34 22.41
N ALA A 108 3.30 9.55 21.47
CA ALA A 108 2.10 10.35 21.65
C ALA A 108 0.88 9.72 20.98
N LEU A 109 -0.30 10.22 21.33
CA LEU A 109 -1.57 9.82 20.73
C LEU A 109 -2.14 10.94 19.86
N CYS A 110 -2.69 10.58 18.70
CA CYS A 110 -3.45 11.47 17.84
C CYS A 110 -4.77 10.80 17.45
N SER A 111 -5.87 11.17 18.13
CA SER A 111 -7.16 10.49 17.99
C SER A 111 -8.23 11.40 17.37
N GLY A 112 -9.07 10.82 16.51
CA GLY A 112 -10.31 11.43 16.03
C GLY A 112 -11.42 11.52 17.09
N SER A 113 -11.23 10.92 18.26
CA SER A 113 -12.19 10.99 19.37
C SER A 113 -12.07 12.28 20.15
N ASN A 114 -13.20 12.74 20.71
CA ASN A 114 -13.19 13.81 21.70
C ASN A 114 -12.58 13.33 23.04
N LYS A 115 -12.13 14.27 23.87
CA LYS A 115 -11.48 13.97 25.16
C LYS A 115 -12.36 13.14 26.11
N ARG A 116 -13.66 13.44 26.16
CA ARG A 116 -14.63 12.74 27.01
C ARG A 116 -14.71 11.25 26.68
N PHE A 117 -14.83 10.89 25.39
CA PHE A 117 -14.87 9.51 24.95
C PHE A 117 -13.52 8.81 25.13
N TYR A 118 -12.40 9.52 24.92
CA TYR A 118 -11.08 8.98 25.26
C TYR A 118 -11.00 8.57 26.74
N GLU A 119 -11.48 9.40 27.66
CA GLU A 119 -11.44 9.09 29.10
C GLU A 119 -12.28 7.86 29.45
N LEU A 120 -13.46 7.68 28.83
CA LEU A 120 -14.29 6.49 29.00
C LEU A 120 -13.58 5.23 28.46
N LYS A 121 -13.05 5.31 27.23
CA LYS A 121 -12.34 4.22 26.53
C LYS A 121 -11.10 3.75 27.29
N THR A 122 -10.36 4.69 27.88
CA THR A 122 -9.08 4.40 28.55
C THR A 122 -9.19 4.17 30.05
N LYS A 123 -10.38 4.26 30.64
CA LYS A 123 -10.60 4.18 32.10
C LYS A 123 -9.94 2.96 32.76
N ARG A 124 -9.96 1.80 32.10
CA ARG A 124 -9.37 0.54 32.60
C ARG A 124 -7.89 0.35 32.24
N HIS A 125 -7.34 1.22 31.41
CA HIS A 125 -6.03 1.05 30.77
C HIS A 125 -5.05 2.19 31.08
N LYS A 126 -5.33 3.00 32.11
CA LYS A 126 -4.55 4.20 32.47
C LYS A 126 -3.05 3.95 32.51
N ARG A 127 -2.60 2.89 33.19
CA ARG A 127 -1.19 2.49 33.25
C ARG A 127 -0.49 2.39 31.88
N THR A 128 -1.21 2.03 30.82
CA THR A 128 -0.66 1.96 29.46
C THR A 128 -0.60 3.35 28.82
N PHE A 129 -1.68 4.11 28.91
CA PHE A 129 -1.79 5.42 28.24
C PHE A 129 -1.03 6.53 28.98
N ASP A 130 -0.77 6.39 30.27
CA ASP A 130 0.02 7.32 31.08
C ASP A 130 1.51 7.31 30.68
N LEU A 131 1.95 6.35 29.86
CA LEU A 131 3.30 6.27 29.29
C LEU A 131 3.51 7.19 28.08
N LEU A 132 2.43 7.75 27.52
CA LEU A 132 2.47 8.69 26.41
C LEU A 132 2.81 10.09 26.92
N GLN A 133 3.64 10.84 26.19
CA GLN A 133 4.00 12.21 26.59
C GLN A 133 2.79 13.16 26.52
N HIS A 134 1.97 13.01 25.48
CA HIS A 134 0.80 13.85 25.26
C HIS A 134 -0.22 13.17 24.35
N CYS A 135 -1.42 13.74 24.31
CA CYS A 135 -2.51 13.32 23.44
C CYS A 135 -3.07 14.53 22.69
N VAL A 136 -3.40 14.34 21.41
CA VAL A 136 -4.14 15.28 20.56
C VAL A 136 -5.52 14.66 20.28
N PHE A 137 -6.58 15.40 20.63
CA PHE A 137 -7.97 14.97 20.44
C PHE A 137 -8.62 15.86 19.39
N VAL A 138 -8.62 15.45 18.12
CA VAL A 138 -8.99 16.30 16.97
C VAL A 138 -10.26 17.13 17.19
N PRO A 139 -11.40 16.59 17.69
CA PRO A 139 -12.62 17.38 17.87
C PRO A 139 -12.57 18.39 19.02
N SER A 140 -11.60 18.28 19.93
CA SER A 140 -11.49 19.08 21.15
C SER A 140 -10.17 19.85 21.24
N ASP A 141 -9.34 19.79 20.19
CA ASP A 141 -8.01 20.38 20.18
C ASP A 141 -8.05 21.74 19.48
N PRO A 142 -7.67 22.84 20.15
CA PRO A 142 -7.76 24.19 19.58
C PRO A 142 -6.79 24.41 18.41
N ASP A 143 -5.70 23.66 18.33
CA ASP A 143 -4.68 23.83 17.29
C ASP A 143 -4.98 23.01 16.03
N VAL A 144 -6.05 22.20 16.05
CA VAL A 144 -6.47 21.35 14.94
C VAL A 144 -7.82 21.83 14.39
N THR A 145 -7.81 22.40 13.20
CA THR A 145 -9.01 22.89 12.52
C THR A 145 -9.52 21.94 11.44
N ARG A 146 -8.68 21.00 10.98
CA ARG A 146 -9.01 20.00 9.97
C ARG A 146 -8.59 18.61 10.46
N GLY A 147 -9.53 17.68 10.43
CA GLY A 147 -9.28 16.27 10.76
C GLY A 147 -8.68 15.48 9.59
N LYS A 148 -8.35 14.21 9.84
CA LYS A 148 -7.87 13.25 8.84
C LYS A 148 -8.86 13.21 7.64
N PRO A 149 -8.41 13.25 6.38
CA PRO A 149 -7.04 13.01 5.90
C PRO A 149 -6.12 14.24 5.86
N ASP A 150 -6.50 15.38 6.43
CA ASP A 150 -5.59 16.52 6.58
C ASP A 150 -4.41 16.18 7.52
N PRO A 151 -3.16 16.56 7.19
CA PRO A 151 -2.00 16.23 8.02
C PRO A 151 -1.91 17.03 9.33
N GLN A 152 -2.72 18.08 9.52
CA GLN A 152 -2.60 19.01 10.63
C GLN A 152 -2.58 18.31 11.99
N CYS A 153 -3.43 17.29 12.20
CA CYS A 153 -3.50 16.61 13.48
C CYS A 153 -2.17 15.91 13.86
N PHE A 154 -1.48 15.31 12.88
CA PHE A 154 -0.18 14.68 13.11
C PHE A 154 0.94 15.72 13.23
N GLN A 155 0.88 16.82 12.48
CA GLN A 155 1.83 17.92 12.59
C GLN A 155 1.80 18.55 13.99
N VAL A 156 0.59 18.88 14.49
CA VAL A 156 0.39 19.40 15.86
C VAL A 156 0.87 18.39 16.89
N CYS A 157 0.51 17.10 16.72
CA CYS A 157 0.99 16.05 17.61
C CYS A 157 2.52 15.97 17.63
N SER A 158 3.18 16.06 16.47
CA SER A 158 4.63 16.03 16.36
C SER A 158 5.33 17.26 16.97
N GLN A 159 4.70 18.44 16.92
CA GLN A 159 5.25 19.68 17.45
C GLN A 159 5.27 19.70 18.99
N ARG A 160 4.37 18.94 19.64
CA ARG A 160 4.26 18.88 21.10
C ARG A 160 5.25 17.92 21.78
N PHE A 161 6.03 17.17 21.01
CA PHE A 161 7.07 16.31 21.57
C PHE A 161 8.19 17.09 22.24
N SER A 162 8.70 16.53 23.34
CA SER A 162 9.91 17.00 24.01
C SER A 162 10.83 15.81 24.34
N PRO A 163 12.01 15.68 23.68
CA PRO A 163 12.55 16.56 22.64
C PRO A 163 11.74 16.48 21.34
N SER A 164 11.85 17.48 20.47
CA SER A 164 11.16 17.47 19.16
C SER A 164 11.90 16.59 18.13
N PRO A 165 11.18 15.94 17.20
CA PRO A 165 11.80 15.19 16.11
C PRO A 165 12.58 16.11 15.16
N LYS A 166 13.70 15.61 14.62
CA LYS A 166 14.57 16.38 13.70
C LYS A 166 13.89 16.73 12.38
N CYS A 167 13.04 15.84 11.89
CA CYS A 167 12.27 16.00 10.66
C CYS A 167 11.02 15.10 10.70
N PRO A 168 10.00 15.36 9.87
CA PRO A 168 8.78 14.55 9.85
C PRO A 168 9.03 13.07 9.53
N SER A 169 10.00 12.75 8.66
CA SER A 169 10.31 11.37 8.29
C SER A 169 10.91 10.54 9.44
N ALA A 170 11.39 11.20 10.51
CA ALA A 170 11.86 10.54 11.73
C ALA A 170 10.71 10.16 12.69
N VAL A 171 9.46 10.39 12.30
CA VAL A 171 8.25 10.03 13.05
C VAL A 171 7.58 8.82 12.39
N LEU A 172 7.26 7.80 13.18
CA LEU A 172 6.45 6.66 12.76
C LEU A 172 5.02 6.80 13.29
N VAL A 173 4.05 6.84 12.39
CA VAL A 173 2.62 6.79 12.73
C VAL A 173 2.15 5.34 12.67
N PHE A 174 1.45 4.87 13.69
CA PHE A 174 0.66 3.65 13.60
C PHE A 174 -0.81 4.02 13.38
N GLU A 175 -1.46 3.39 12.41
CA GLU A 175 -2.82 3.71 11.96
C GLU A 175 -3.56 2.47 11.48
N ASP A 176 -4.88 2.43 11.61
CA ASP A 176 -5.71 1.34 11.10
C ASP A 176 -6.50 1.74 9.85
N SER A 177 -6.66 3.05 9.62
CA SER A 177 -7.58 3.59 8.62
C SER A 177 -6.87 4.22 7.41
N PRO A 178 -7.47 4.15 6.20
CA PRO A 178 -6.91 4.82 5.02
C PRO A 178 -6.76 6.34 5.20
N ASN A 179 -7.73 7.02 5.80
CA ASN A 179 -7.64 8.48 5.99
C ASN A 179 -6.49 8.87 6.92
N GLY A 180 -6.24 8.07 7.95
CA GLY A 180 -5.11 8.30 8.84
C GLY A 180 -3.77 8.01 8.17
N VAL A 181 -3.69 6.96 7.36
CA VAL A 181 -2.52 6.72 6.50
C VAL A 181 -2.27 7.92 5.58
N GLU A 182 -3.32 8.47 4.98
CA GLU A 182 -3.21 9.64 4.10
C GLU A 182 -2.67 10.86 4.83
N ALA A 183 -3.23 11.15 6.00
CA ALA A 183 -2.82 12.27 6.84
C ALA A 183 -1.35 12.12 7.28
N ALA A 184 -0.90 10.91 7.65
CA ALA A 184 0.49 10.66 8.03
C ALA A 184 1.46 10.89 6.86
N LEU A 185 1.12 10.38 5.67
CA LEU A 185 1.92 10.57 4.46
C LEU A 185 1.97 12.04 4.03
N ARG A 186 0.83 12.76 4.08
CA ARG A 186 0.76 14.21 3.82
C ARG A 186 1.58 15.02 4.84
N ALA A 187 1.73 14.51 6.06
CA ALA A 187 2.56 15.13 7.09
C ALA A 187 4.07 14.89 6.86
N GLY A 188 4.45 14.07 5.86
CA GLY A 188 5.84 13.71 5.58
C GLY A 188 6.39 12.64 6.53
N MET A 189 5.51 11.91 7.24
CA MET A 189 5.87 10.92 8.23
C MET A 189 5.88 9.51 7.63
N GLN A 190 6.57 8.59 8.31
CA GLN A 190 6.44 7.16 8.02
C GLN A 190 5.18 6.61 8.67
N VAL A 191 4.55 5.59 8.07
CA VAL A 191 3.31 5.02 8.60
C VAL A 191 3.30 3.50 8.51
N ALA A 192 2.92 2.85 9.60
CA ALA A 192 2.65 1.43 9.70
C ALA A 192 1.13 1.23 9.83
N MET A 193 0.52 0.71 8.77
CA MET A 193 -0.92 0.42 8.77
C MET A 193 -1.19 -0.95 9.41
N VAL A 194 -2.11 -1.00 10.38
CA VAL A 194 -2.62 -2.21 11.04
C VAL A 194 -4.12 -2.30 10.77
N PRO A 195 -4.53 -2.81 9.60
CA PRO A 195 -5.95 -2.84 9.22
C PRO A 195 -6.74 -3.85 10.07
N ASP A 196 -8.05 -3.64 10.18
CA ASP A 196 -8.99 -4.64 10.71
C ASP A 196 -8.81 -5.97 9.97
N CYS A 197 -8.84 -7.10 10.69
CA CYS A 197 -8.60 -8.43 10.11
C CYS A 197 -9.64 -8.84 9.04
N ARG A 198 -10.81 -8.20 9.03
CA ARG A 198 -11.89 -8.37 8.03
C ARG A 198 -11.69 -7.48 6.81
N ILE A 199 -10.89 -6.42 6.92
CA ILE A 199 -10.38 -5.73 5.75
C ILE A 199 -9.34 -6.65 5.10
N ASN A 200 -9.68 -7.16 3.92
CA ASN A 200 -8.73 -7.95 3.14
C ASN A 200 -7.43 -7.14 2.95
N ARG A 201 -6.27 -7.74 3.24
CA ARG A 201 -4.96 -7.11 3.05
C ARG A 201 -4.78 -6.51 1.66
N HIS A 202 -5.42 -7.07 0.63
CA HIS A 202 -5.42 -6.51 -0.73
C HIS A 202 -6.22 -5.20 -0.84
N THR A 203 -7.35 -5.08 -0.15
CA THR A 203 -8.13 -3.83 -0.07
C THR A 203 -7.36 -2.76 0.70
N ALA A 204 -6.70 -3.13 1.81
CA ALA A 204 -5.82 -2.21 2.52
C ALA A 204 -4.68 -1.69 1.61
N VAL A 205 -4.00 -2.60 0.90
CA VAL A 205 -2.93 -2.22 -0.04
C VAL A 205 -3.45 -1.43 -1.26
N ALA A 206 -4.64 -1.73 -1.78
CA ALA A 206 -5.25 -1.00 -2.89
C ALA A 206 -5.70 0.41 -2.47
N LEU A 207 -6.29 0.56 -1.29
CA LEU A 207 -6.62 1.85 -0.69
C LEU A 207 -5.35 2.69 -0.50
N MET A 208 -4.27 2.10 0.02
CA MET A 208 -2.96 2.76 0.13
C MET A 208 -2.40 3.18 -1.24
N LYS A 209 -2.47 2.31 -2.26
CA LYS A 209 -1.99 2.63 -3.63
C LYS A 209 -2.80 3.75 -4.29
N ASN A 210 -4.12 3.78 -4.10
CA ASN A 210 -5.00 4.84 -4.60
C ASN A 210 -4.75 6.18 -3.89
N LEU A 211 -4.48 6.14 -2.58
CA LEU A 211 -4.00 7.29 -1.81
C LEU A 211 -2.70 7.87 -2.38
N PHE A 212 -1.70 7.01 -2.61
CA PHE A 212 -0.43 7.42 -3.22
C PHE A 212 -0.66 8.02 -4.62
N ALA A 213 -1.57 7.45 -5.42
CA ALA A 213 -1.93 8.00 -6.73
C ALA A 213 -2.63 9.37 -6.63
N MET A 214 -3.56 9.57 -5.69
CA MET A 214 -4.23 10.86 -5.46
C MET A 214 -3.29 11.94 -4.94
N LEU A 215 -2.37 11.59 -4.02
CA LEU A 215 -1.34 12.50 -3.52
C LEU A 215 -0.39 12.97 -4.63
N THR A 216 -0.01 12.08 -5.55
CA THR A 216 0.79 12.45 -6.72
C THR A 216 0.05 13.34 -7.72
N TRP A 217 -1.29 13.37 -7.70
CA TRP A 217 -2.10 14.26 -8.53
C TRP A 217 -2.13 15.70 -8.01
N HIS A 218 -2.05 15.92 -6.69
CA HIS A 218 -2.00 17.28 -6.11
C HIS A 218 -0.59 17.88 -6.06
N GLN A 219 0.47 17.07 -6.19
CA GLN A 219 1.87 17.53 -6.14
C GLN A 219 2.53 17.73 -7.52
N ARG A 220 1.82 17.54 -8.64
CA ARG A 220 2.40 17.73 -9.98
C ARG A 220 2.15 19.12 -10.55
N LEU A 221 2.79 20.12 -9.94
CA LEU A 221 3.41 21.19 -10.70
C LEU A 221 4.84 21.37 -10.19
N VAL A 222 5.76 21.46 -11.15
CA VAL A 222 7.21 21.77 -11.10
C VAL A 222 8.17 20.55 -11.23
N PRO A 223 9.21 20.63 -12.10
CA PRO A 223 9.85 19.48 -12.72
C PRO A 223 11.27 19.16 -12.21
N LEU A 224 11.74 17.98 -12.68
CA LEU A 224 13.12 17.53 -12.96
C LEU A 224 14.22 17.66 -11.87
N GLY A 225 14.79 16.51 -11.52
CA GLY A 225 16.11 16.45 -10.87
C GLY A 225 16.43 15.10 -10.24
N SER A 226 16.96 14.18 -11.06
CA SER A 226 18.03 13.21 -10.75
C SER A 226 17.94 12.27 -9.54
N ALA A 227 17.69 10.98 -9.85
CA ALA A 227 18.28 9.70 -9.34
C ALA A 227 18.44 9.47 -7.81
N VAL A 228 18.29 8.26 -7.24
CA VAL A 228 18.84 6.95 -7.64
C VAL A 228 17.97 5.78 -7.12
N ILE A 229 18.00 4.70 -7.91
CA ILE A 229 17.37 3.39 -7.75
C ILE A 229 18.45 2.37 -7.33
N ALA A 230 18.10 1.37 -6.51
CA ALA A 230 18.83 0.11 -6.43
C ALA A 230 17.96 -1.03 -6.98
N VAL A 231 18.43 -1.68 -8.05
CA VAL A 231 17.83 -2.89 -8.67
C VAL A 231 18.95 -3.89 -8.86
N LEU A 232 18.78 -5.09 -8.30
CA LEU A 232 19.66 -6.23 -8.52
C LEU A 232 19.42 -6.81 -9.92
N SER A 233 20.51 -7.02 -10.65
CA SER A 233 20.53 -7.42 -12.06
C SER A 233 20.87 -8.90 -12.20
N PHE A 234 20.22 -9.60 -13.12
CA PHE A 234 20.76 -10.82 -13.74
C PHE A 234 20.97 -10.51 -15.24
N ALA A 235 22.21 -10.67 -15.70
CA ALA A 235 22.62 -10.38 -17.07
C ALA A 235 22.53 -11.61 -17.97
N PHE A 236 22.13 -11.41 -19.22
CA PHE A 236 22.11 -12.41 -20.28
C PHE A 236 23.33 -12.18 -21.20
N PHE A 237 24.09 -13.23 -21.53
CA PHE A 237 25.24 -13.15 -22.44
C PHE A 237 25.03 -14.01 -23.69
N ILE A 238 25.45 -13.47 -24.83
CA ILE A 238 25.77 -14.21 -26.05
C ILE A 238 27.20 -13.81 -26.41
N GLY A 239 28.10 -14.78 -26.54
CA GLY A 239 29.49 -14.52 -26.91
C GLY A 239 30.01 -15.55 -27.90
N ALA A 240 30.68 -15.07 -28.95
CA ALA A 240 31.86 -15.73 -29.49
C ALA A 240 33.07 -15.28 -28.64
N GLY A 241 34.02 -16.19 -28.41
CA GLY A 241 34.87 -16.18 -27.23
C GLY A 241 36.05 -15.19 -27.16
N ALA A 242 36.73 -15.34 -26.01
CA ALA A 242 38.06 -14.90 -25.58
C ALA A 242 38.29 -13.42 -25.19
N ALA A 243 38.10 -13.10 -23.90
CA ALA A 243 39.11 -12.43 -23.05
C ALA A 243 38.60 -12.32 -21.60
N ARG A 244 39.41 -12.81 -20.66
CA ARG A 244 39.25 -12.77 -19.19
C ARG A 244 39.83 -11.48 -18.60
N GLN A 245 39.27 -11.09 -17.44
CA GLN A 245 39.88 -10.33 -16.33
C GLN A 245 40.36 -8.89 -16.58
N GLU A 246 39.69 -7.93 -15.92
CA GLU A 246 40.25 -6.99 -14.90
C GLU A 246 39.26 -5.83 -14.67
N ILE A 247 39.46 -5.04 -13.61
CA ILE A 247 38.63 -3.91 -13.13
C ILE A 247 37.51 -4.32 -12.15
N ALA A 248 37.93 -4.90 -11.02
CA ALA A 248 37.16 -4.92 -9.78
C ALA A 248 38.08 -4.52 -8.62
N ASP A 249 38.64 -3.30 -8.63
CA ASP A 249 39.52 -2.89 -7.51
C ASP A 249 39.69 -1.37 -7.27
N GLN A 250 38.79 -0.48 -7.72
CA GLN A 250 38.99 0.97 -7.51
C GLN A 250 37.81 1.81 -7.01
N HIS A 251 36.71 1.23 -6.53
CA HIS A 251 35.55 2.02 -6.05
C HIS A 251 35.04 1.63 -4.66
N LEU A 252 35.92 1.23 -3.75
CA LEU A 252 35.56 0.97 -2.35
C LEU A 252 36.48 1.67 -1.35
N GLN A 253 36.67 2.99 -1.50
CA GLN A 253 37.13 3.83 -0.39
C GLN A 253 36.49 5.22 -0.45
N ARG A 254 35.34 5.39 0.23
CA ARG A 254 34.99 6.57 1.03
C ARG A 254 33.66 6.35 1.75
N HIS A 255 33.57 6.91 2.95
CA HIS A 255 32.51 6.82 3.96
C HIS A 255 32.55 5.60 4.89
N LYS A 256 33.48 5.64 5.84
CA LYS A 256 33.23 5.11 7.19
C LYS A 256 32.15 5.98 7.83
N ILE A 257 30.98 5.41 8.08
CA ILE A 257 30.04 5.86 9.11
C ILE A 257 30.19 4.83 10.22
N GLU A 258 30.39 5.28 11.46
CA GLU A 258 30.51 4.38 12.62
C GLU A 258 29.18 3.64 12.82
N ASP A 259 29.23 2.31 12.64
CA ASP A 259 28.09 1.43 12.82
C ASP A 259 27.70 1.36 14.30
N PHE A 260 26.47 1.76 14.60
CA PHE A 260 25.83 1.46 15.88
C PHE A 260 25.29 0.02 15.77
N GLU A 261 26.03 -0.96 16.32
CA GLU A 261 25.58 -2.35 16.37
C GLU A 261 24.35 -2.46 17.28
N ILE A 262 23.18 -2.67 16.67
CA ILE A 262 21.96 -3.04 17.38
C ILE A 262 22.04 -4.56 17.65
N PRO A 263 21.98 -5.01 18.92
CA PRO A 263 21.99 -6.43 19.25
C PRO A 263 20.84 -7.15 18.54
N GLU A 264 21.07 -8.34 17.98
CA GLU A 264 20.01 -9.16 17.32
C GLU A 264 18.79 -9.40 18.23
N SER A 265 18.99 -9.40 19.55
CA SER A 265 17.94 -9.55 20.56
C SER A 265 16.99 -8.34 20.66
N ALA A 266 17.37 -7.17 20.13
CA ALA A 266 16.56 -5.96 20.10
C ALA A 266 15.75 -5.80 18.80
N ILE A 267 15.97 -6.67 17.80
CA ILE A 267 15.20 -6.69 16.56
C ILE A 267 13.88 -7.43 16.83
N ILE A 268 12.80 -6.69 17.07
CA ILE A 268 11.46 -7.26 17.07
C ILE A 268 11.12 -7.61 15.61
N GLN A 269 11.27 -8.89 15.23
CA GLN A 269 10.62 -9.42 14.04
C GLN A 269 9.11 -9.42 14.27
N LEU A 270 8.45 -8.33 13.88
CA LEU A 270 7.01 -8.34 13.70
C LEU A 270 6.70 -9.42 12.65
N PRO A 271 5.73 -10.33 12.89
CA PRO A 271 5.33 -11.32 11.90
C PRO A 271 4.63 -10.59 10.75
N TYR A 272 5.41 -10.07 9.81
CA TYR A 272 4.94 -9.85 8.46
C TYR A 272 4.54 -11.23 7.96
N ALA A 273 3.25 -11.46 7.71
CA ALA A 273 2.92 -12.52 6.77
C ALA A 273 3.44 -12.02 5.42
N VAL A 274 4.66 -12.46 5.09
CA VAL A 274 5.19 -12.44 3.74
C VAL A 274 4.21 -13.29 2.95
N PHE A 275 3.28 -12.62 2.27
CA PHE A 275 2.50 -13.29 1.24
C PHE A 275 3.56 -13.82 0.27
N PRO A 276 3.60 -15.13 -0.03
CA PRO A 276 4.57 -15.64 -0.98
C PRO A 276 4.27 -14.95 -2.30
N GLU A 277 5.13 -14.02 -2.69
CA GLU A 277 5.06 -13.38 -3.98
C GLU A 277 5.11 -14.50 -5.02
N PRO A 278 4.20 -14.52 -6.01
CA PRO A 278 4.31 -15.50 -7.07
C PRO A 278 5.70 -15.41 -7.68
N ASN A 279 6.38 -16.55 -7.80
CA ASN A 279 7.62 -16.57 -8.55
C ASN A 279 7.24 -16.49 -10.03
N CYS A 280 7.49 -15.33 -10.64
CA CYS A 280 7.16 -15.07 -12.03
C CYS A 280 8.43 -15.14 -12.89
N GLU A 281 8.34 -15.91 -13.95
CA GLU A 281 9.40 -16.14 -14.92
C GLU A 281 8.99 -15.54 -16.27
N TYR A 282 9.97 -14.99 -16.98
CA TYR A 282 9.83 -14.46 -18.33
C TYR A 282 10.83 -15.16 -19.24
N SER A 283 10.35 -15.62 -20.39
CA SER A 283 11.14 -16.35 -21.39
C SER A 283 10.72 -15.95 -22.81
N VAL A 284 11.63 -16.12 -23.76
CA VAL A 284 11.40 -15.87 -25.18
C VAL A 284 11.59 -17.17 -25.93
N HIS A 285 10.62 -17.57 -26.75
CA HIS A 285 10.62 -18.82 -27.47
C HIS A 285 10.64 -18.59 -28.99
N ALA A 286 11.36 -19.41 -29.74
CA ALA A 286 11.34 -19.35 -31.19
C ALA A 286 10.01 -19.85 -31.76
N GLY A 287 9.41 -19.08 -32.66
CA GLY A 287 8.14 -19.38 -33.30
C GLY A 287 6.96 -19.14 -32.38
N GLY A 288 6.65 -20.08 -31.47
CA GLY A 288 5.38 -20.10 -30.74
C GLY A 288 5.49 -20.51 -29.26
N PRO A 289 4.36 -20.67 -28.54
CA PRO A 289 4.30 -20.90 -27.09
C PRO A 289 4.97 -22.20 -26.59
N SER A 290 5.21 -23.14 -27.49
CA SER A 290 5.87 -24.42 -27.25
C SER A 290 7.26 -24.53 -27.93
N GLY A 291 7.75 -23.43 -28.52
CA GLY A 291 9.07 -23.40 -29.14
C GLY A 291 10.21 -23.52 -28.12
N PRO A 292 11.45 -23.76 -28.57
CA PRO A 292 12.62 -23.73 -27.68
C PRO A 292 12.88 -22.30 -27.19
N GLU A 293 13.34 -22.17 -25.94
CA GLU A 293 13.77 -20.88 -25.40
C GLU A 293 15.01 -20.39 -26.15
N VAL A 294 14.99 -19.13 -26.57
CA VAL A 294 16.05 -18.50 -27.35
C VAL A 294 16.46 -17.18 -26.73
N SER A 295 17.75 -16.91 -26.83
CA SER A 295 18.36 -15.65 -26.40
C SER A 295 18.89 -14.81 -27.55
N VAL A 296 19.15 -15.46 -28.69
CA VAL A 296 19.61 -14.88 -29.94
C VAL A 296 18.47 -14.99 -30.93
N ALA A 297 18.20 -13.91 -31.67
CA ALA A 297 17.28 -13.93 -32.80
C ALA A 297 17.80 -13.04 -33.93
N SER A 298 17.48 -13.40 -35.16
CA SER A 298 17.71 -12.57 -36.35
C SER A 298 16.51 -11.64 -36.56
N ILE A 299 16.74 -10.45 -37.13
CA ILE A 299 15.65 -9.53 -37.47
C ILE A 299 14.66 -10.25 -38.39
N GLY A 300 13.37 -10.19 -38.05
CA GLY A 300 12.30 -10.87 -38.77
C GLY A 300 11.95 -12.27 -38.24
N ASP A 301 12.74 -12.84 -37.34
CA ASP A 301 12.40 -14.13 -36.71
C ASP A 301 11.10 -13.99 -35.91
N LEU A 302 10.23 -15.00 -35.97
CA LEU A 302 9.02 -15.03 -35.18
C LEU A 302 9.36 -15.45 -33.75
N LEU A 303 8.99 -14.64 -32.75
CA LEU A 303 9.29 -14.85 -31.34
C LEU A 303 8.01 -14.84 -30.50
N TYR A 304 7.97 -15.70 -29.50
CA TYR A 304 6.91 -15.75 -28.52
C TYR A 304 7.43 -15.39 -27.13
N HIS A 305 7.00 -14.23 -26.65
CA HIS A 305 7.27 -13.77 -25.30
C HIS A 305 6.29 -14.44 -24.34
N LYS A 306 6.79 -15.07 -23.28
CA LYS A 306 6.00 -15.86 -22.33
C LYS A 306 6.23 -15.35 -20.90
N TRP A 307 5.14 -15.11 -20.19
CA TRP A 307 5.15 -14.82 -18.76
C TRP A 307 4.40 -15.92 -18.01
N LYS A 308 5.05 -16.50 -17.00
CA LYS A 308 4.48 -17.58 -16.20
C LYS A 308 4.74 -17.34 -14.73
N CYS A 309 3.70 -17.37 -13.90
CA CYS A 309 3.81 -17.20 -12.46
C CYS A 309 3.41 -18.46 -11.69
N HIS A 310 4.20 -18.80 -10.67
CA HIS A 310 3.94 -19.91 -9.78
C HIS A 310 3.47 -19.40 -8.41
N THR A 311 2.33 -19.89 -7.92
CA THR A 311 1.81 -19.58 -6.57
C THR A 311 1.60 -20.86 -5.77
N ALA A 312 1.57 -20.75 -4.44
CA ALA A 312 1.20 -21.84 -3.55
C ALA A 312 -0.19 -22.41 -3.92
N THR A 313 -0.34 -23.73 -3.85
CA THR A 313 -1.43 -24.52 -4.47
C THR A 313 -2.85 -24.08 -4.06
N LYS A 314 -3.03 -23.48 -2.88
CA LYS A 314 -4.32 -22.96 -2.41
C LYS A 314 -4.72 -21.61 -3.03
N SER A 315 -3.77 -20.85 -3.57
CA SER A 315 -3.95 -19.48 -4.07
C SER A 315 -4.17 -19.40 -5.58
N GLN A 316 -3.82 -20.45 -6.34
CA GLN A 316 -3.93 -20.48 -7.81
C GLN A 316 -5.35 -20.23 -8.33
N LYS A 317 -6.38 -20.60 -7.57
CA LYS A 317 -7.78 -20.38 -7.98
C LYS A 317 -8.25 -18.94 -7.80
N LEU A 318 -7.56 -18.14 -6.97
CA LEU A 318 -8.02 -16.81 -6.53
C LEU A 318 -7.49 -15.67 -7.40
N TYR A 319 -6.35 -15.87 -8.05
CA TYR A 319 -5.63 -14.81 -8.75
C TYR A 319 -5.48 -15.09 -10.24
N CYS A 320 -5.26 -14.02 -10.98
CA CYS A 320 -4.75 -14.04 -12.33
C CYS A 320 -3.73 -12.92 -12.53
N ILE A 321 -2.93 -12.97 -13.59
CA ILE A 321 -1.90 -11.98 -13.92
C ILE A 321 -2.40 -11.03 -15.02
N ALA A 322 -1.87 -9.81 -14.96
CA ALA A 322 -1.93 -8.83 -16.03
C ALA A 322 -0.54 -8.21 -16.21
N VAL A 323 0.01 -8.31 -17.42
CA VAL A 323 1.30 -7.74 -17.79
C VAL A 323 1.08 -6.29 -18.21
N HIS A 324 1.90 -5.37 -17.68
CA HIS A 324 1.79 -3.94 -17.96
C HIS A 324 3.15 -3.23 -17.84
N ASN A 325 3.24 -1.98 -18.29
CA ASN A 325 4.47 -1.17 -18.27
C ASN A 325 5.66 -1.95 -18.86
N CYS A 326 5.52 -2.45 -20.09
CA CYS A 326 6.63 -3.06 -20.78
C CYS A 326 7.44 -2.02 -21.54
N SER A 327 8.75 -2.06 -21.35
CA SER A 327 9.71 -1.29 -22.13
C SER A 327 10.73 -2.20 -22.82
N VAL A 328 11.18 -1.74 -23.98
CA VAL A 328 12.26 -2.34 -24.76
C VAL A 328 13.35 -1.28 -24.95
N GLY A 329 14.60 -1.64 -24.70
CA GLY A 329 15.71 -0.71 -24.86
C GLY A 329 17.02 -1.20 -24.28
N ASN A 330 17.99 -0.30 -24.19
CA ASN A 330 19.29 -0.54 -23.57
C ASN A 330 19.52 0.45 -22.40
N ASP A 331 20.74 0.50 -21.87
CA ASP A 331 21.07 1.38 -20.74
C ASP A 331 20.98 2.88 -21.07
N ARG A 332 20.89 3.25 -22.36
CA ARG A 332 20.84 4.65 -22.81
C ARG A 332 19.44 5.12 -23.18
N LEU A 333 18.63 4.24 -23.79
CA LEU A 333 17.31 4.61 -24.31
C LEU A 333 16.33 3.44 -24.17
N THR A 334 15.13 3.77 -23.68
CA THR A 334 14.04 2.81 -23.46
C THR A 334 12.77 3.33 -24.08
N TYR A 335 12.08 2.47 -24.82
CA TYR A 335 10.79 2.73 -25.44
C TYR A 335 9.71 1.92 -24.75
N THR A 336 8.59 2.56 -24.41
CA THR A 336 7.43 1.86 -23.85
C THR A 336 6.63 1.22 -24.97
N ILE A 337 6.51 -0.11 -24.93
CA ILE A 337 5.74 -0.91 -25.90
C ILE A 337 4.38 -1.34 -25.34
N ILE A 338 4.23 -1.40 -24.01
CA ILE A 338 2.95 -1.69 -23.34
C ILE A 338 2.78 -0.69 -22.20
N ASP A 339 1.64 -0.01 -22.17
CA ASP A 339 1.34 1.06 -21.22
C ASP A 339 0.97 0.54 -19.81
N SER A 340 0.58 1.46 -18.92
CA SER A 340 0.18 1.14 -17.54
C SER A 340 -1.11 0.33 -17.40
N ASN A 341 -1.92 0.30 -18.45
CA ASN A 341 -3.17 -0.45 -18.53
C ASN A 341 -2.98 -1.84 -19.13
N GLY A 342 -1.77 -2.15 -19.64
CA GLY A 342 -1.48 -3.43 -20.28
C GLY A 342 -1.79 -3.44 -21.78
N CYS A 343 -1.98 -2.27 -22.39
CA CYS A 343 -2.30 -2.12 -23.80
C CYS A 343 -1.05 -1.79 -24.63
N THR A 344 -0.95 -2.38 -25.82
CA THR A 344 0.16 -2.08 -26.73
C THR A 344 0.11 -0.63 -27.20
N THR A 345 1.28 0.02 -27.25
CA THR A 345 1.42 1.37 -27.81
C THR A 345 1.56 1.36 -29.33
N GLU A 346 2.00 0.24 -29.91
CA GLU A 346 2.22 0.07 -31.35
C GLU A 346 1.79 -1.33 -31.83
N PRO A 347 0.49 -1.52 -32.11
CA PRO A 347 -0.09 -2.82 -32.49
C PRO A 347 0.55 -3.46 -33.73
N SER A 348 1.11 -2.63 -34.63
CA SER A 348 1.72 -3.05 -35.90
C SER A 348 3.01 -3.84 -35.70
N ILE A 349 3.72 -3.60 -34.61
CA ILE A 349 5.03 -4.20 -34.29
C ILE A 349 4.90 -5.15 -33.10
N VAL A 350 4.14 -4.73 -32.09
CA VAL A 350 3.89 -5.47 -30.86
C VAL A 350 2.38 -5.66 -30.71
N PRO A 351 1.84 -6.83 -31.06
CA PRO A 351 0.42 -7.12 -30.90
C PRO A 351 -0.04 -7.07 -29.44
N GLU A 352 -1.35 -7.20 -29.23
CA GLU A 352 -1.90 -7.28 -27.86
C GLU A 352 -1.51 -8.59 -27.16
N ILE A 353 -1.39 -8.52 -25.84
CA ILE A 353 -1.05 -9.67 -25.01
C ILE A 353 -2.24 -10.63 -24.94
N THR A 354 -1.96 -11.90 -25.19
CA THR A 354 -2.92 -12.99 -25.04
C THR A 354 -2.74 -13.69 -23.70
N TYR A 355 -3.85 -14.01 -23.03
CA TYR A 355 -3.82 -14.70 -21.74
C TYR A 355 -4.37 -16.11 -21.92
N THR A 356 -3.49 -17.11 -21.96
CA THR A 356 -3.83 -18.53 -22.15
C THR A 356 -4.30 -19.19 -20.85
N GLY A 357 -4.06 -18.55 -19.70
CA GLY A 357 -4.53 -19.00 -18.40
C GLY A 357 -4.58 -17.86 -17.39
N ASP A 358 -4.80 -18.21 -16.12
CA ASP A 358 -4.83 -17.21 -15.06
C ASP A 358 -3.44 -16.67 -14.75
N LEU A 359 -2.43 -17.54 -14.71
CA LEU A 359 -1.06 -17.19 -14.36
C LEU A 359 -0.10 -17.29 -15.57
N GLU A 360 -0.65 -17.34 -16.77
CA GLU A 360 0.09 -17.45 -18.03
C GLU A 360 -0.39 -16.40 -19.03
N ALA A 361 0.57 -15.68 -19.61
CA ALA A 361 0.36 -14.71 -20.66
C ALA A 361 1.42 -14.88 -21.74
N GLY A 362 1.09 -14.49 -22.96
CA GLY A 362 2.08 -14.43 -24.00
C GLY A 362 1.73 -13.52 -25.17
N LEU A 363 2.77 -13.19 -25.91
CA LEU A 363 2.78 -12.19 -26.96
C LEU A 363 3.62 -12.73 -28.11
N LEU A 364 3.02 -12.80 -29.29
CA LEU A 364 3.67 -13.22 -30.51
C LEU A 364 4.09 -11.99 -31.32
N SER A 365 5.38 -11.83 -31.61
CA SER A 365 5.92 -10.68 -32.35
C SER A 365 7.07 -11.11 -33.26
N HIS A 366 7.37 -10.29 -34.26
CA HIS A 366 8.58 -10.48 -35.06
C HIS A 366 9.75 -9.75 -34.41
N ALA A 367 10.95 -10.33 -34.46
CA ALA A 367 12.16 -9.67 -33.99
C ALA A 367 12.40 -8.40 -34.80
N PHE A 368 12.51 -7.27 -34.13
CA PHE A 368 12.76 -5.96 -34.73
C PHE A 368 14.03 -5.34 -34.13
N SER A 369 14.70 -4.48 -34.92
CA SER A 369 15.85 -3.71 -34.45
C SER A 369 15.47 -2.25 -34.27
N LEU A 370 15.96 -1.66 -33.19
CA LEU A 370 15.84 -0.23 -32.90
C LEU A 370 17.14 0.54 -33.19
N GLY A 371 18.05 -0.04 -33.98
CA GLY A 371 19.27 0.63 -34.45
C GLY A 371 20.34 0.86 -33.38
N PHE A 372 20.31 0.13 -32.26
CA PHE A 372 21.28 0.28 -31.18
C PHE A 372 22.66 -0.31 -31.52
N GLN A 373 23.71 0.35 -31.00
CA GLN A 373 25.08 -0.18 -30.96
C GLN A 373 25.58 -0.21 -29.50
N PRO A 374 25.81 -1.38 -28.89
CA PRO A 374 25.59 -2.75 -29.42
C PRO A 374 24.09 -3.10 -29.57
N PRO A 375 23.74 -4.11 -30.40
CA PRO A 375 22.34 -4.48 -30.70
C PRO A 375 21.64 -5.23 -29.55
N THR A 376 22.01 -4.93 -28.30
CA THR A 376 21.45 -5.57 -27.11
C THR A 376 20.15 -4.87 -26.72
N LEU A 377 19.07 -5.65 -26.67
CA LEU A 377 17.74 -5.19 -26.25
C LEU A 377 17.33 -5.90 -24.97
N ALA A 378 16.97 -5.12 -23.95
CA ALA A 378 16.37 -5.60 -22.73
C ALA A 378 14.86 -5.34 -22.77
N PHE A 379 14.09 -6.41 -22.62
CA PHE A 379 12.65 -6.34 -22.40
C PHE A 379 12.37 -6.35 -20.90
N LYS A 380 11.71 -5.30 -20.41
CA LYS A 380 11.38 -5.12 -19.00
C LYS A 380 9.89 -4.89 -18.86
N CYS A 381 9.19 -5.83 -18.25
CA CYS A 381 7.76 -5.75 -17.98
C CYS A 381 7.47 -5.80 -16.49
N LYS A 382 6.34 -5.22 -16.07
CA LYS A 382 5.79 -5.41 -14.73
C LYS A 382 4.58 -6.33 -14.79
N ILE A 383 4.43 -7.18 -13.78
CA ILE A 383 3.28 -8.07 -13.65
C ILE A 383 2.44 -7.60 -12.47
N LYS A 384 1.15 -7.40 -12.72
CA LYS A 384 0.14 -7.11 -11.71
C LYS A 384 -0.64 -8.39 -11.43
N LEU A 385 -0.87 -8.67 -10.15
CA LEU A 385 -1.82 -9.70 -9.73
C LEU A 385 -3.21 -9.08 -9.60
N LEU A 386 -4.17 -9.68 -10.29
CA LEU A 386 -5.58 -9.36 -10.25
C LEU A 386 -6.32 -10.44 -9.46
N ILE A 387 -7.34 -10.03 -8.72
CA ILE A 387 -8.24 -10.95 -8.01
C ILE A 387 -9.39 -11.29 -8.97
N LYS A 388 -9.77 -12.56 -9.02
CA LYS A 388 -10.93 -12.97 -9.80
C LYS A 388 -12.22 -12.60 -9.09
N GLU A 389 -13.15 -11.99 -9.80
CA GLU A 389 -14.53 -11.77 -9.34
C GLU A 389 -15.40 -12.89 -9.93
N ASN A 390 -16.09 -13.65 -9.07
CA ASN A 390 -16.91 -14.81 -9.49
C ASN A 390 -16.17 -15.84 -10.37
N GLY A 391 -14.85 -15.99 -10.18
CA GLY A 391 -14.02 -16.89 -10.97
C GLY A 391 -13.57 -16.32 -12.32
N VAL A 392 -13.94 -15.08 -12.66
CA VAL A 392 -13.55 -14.39 -13.89
C VAL A 392 -12.41 -13.41 -13.61
N CYS A 393 -11.39 -13.44 -14.47
CA CYS A 393 -10.30 -12.47 -14.43
C CYS A 393 -10.67 -11.20 -15.20
N SER A 394 -11.00 -10.12 -14.48
CA SER A 394 -11.32 -8.83 -15.11
C SER A 394 -10.04 -8.10 -15.51
N ARG A 395 -9.63 -8.26 -16.78
CA ARG A 395 -8.49 -7.57 -17.39
C ARG A 395 -8.96 -6.34 -18.16
N THR A 396 -8.15 -5.29 -18.17
CA THR A 396 -8.45 -4.08 -18.92
C THR A 396 -8.60 -4.40 -20.41
N THR A 397 -9.72 -3.98 -21.00
CA THR A 397 -9.93 -4.12 -22.44
C THR A 397 -9.28 -2.95 -23.15
N CYS A 398 -8.39 -3.23 -24.10
CA CYS A 398 -7.69 -2.20 -24.85
C CYS A 398 -8.60 -1.64 -25.95
N PRO A 399 -8.60 -0.31 -26.15
CA PRO A 399 -9.38 0.31 -27.23
C PRO A 399 -8.86 -0.19 -28.59
N ASP A 400 -9.77 -0.41 -29.53
CA ASP A 400 -9.42 -0.81 -30.90
C ASP A 400 -8.71 0.33 -31.64
N ARG A 401 -7.37 0.35 -31.54
CA ARG A 401 -6.50 1.33 -32.22
C ARG A 401 -6.27 1.01 -33.70
N SER A 402 -6.81 -0.10 -34.22
CA SER A 402 -6.70 -0.43 -35.64
C SER A 402 -7.52 0.49 -36.56
N LYS A 403 -8.41 1.31 -35.97
CA LYS A 403 -9.32 2.22 -36.70
C LYS A 403 -8.98 3.71 -36.58
N SER A 404 -7.94 4.09 -35.86
CA SER A 404 -7.57 5.51 -35.71
C SER A 404 -6.60 5.97 -36.80
N TRP A 405 -7.07 5.90 -38.05
CA TRP A 405 -6.51 6.66 -39.17
C TRP A 405 -7.68 7.12 -40.07
N PHE A 406 -8.41 8.12 -39.57
CA PHE A 406 -9.07 9.16 -40.37
C PHE A 406 -9.00 10.48 -39.62
#